data_AF-A0A183UW94-F1
#
_entry.id   AF-A0A183UW94-F1
#
_cell.length_a   1.000
_cell.length_b   1.000
_cell.length_c   1.000
_cell.angle_alpha   90.00
_cell.angle_beta   90.00
_cell.angle_gamma   90.00
#
_symmetry.space_group_name_H-M   'P 1'
#
loop_
_entity.id
_entity.type
_entity.pdbx_description
1 polymer ?
#
loop_
_entity_poly.entity_id
_entity_poly.type
_entity_poly.pdbx_seq_one_letter_code
_entity_poly.pdbx_strand_id
1 'polypeptide(L)'
;MSFLFQAIGAFGFTKPTPIQAACIPLAMAGRDLCACAATGTGKTAAFMLPILERLLYKPKQKSLTRVLVLVPTRELAIQVISATHFF
;
A
#
# COMPACT_ATOMS: atom_id res chain seq x y z
N MET A 1 -11.69 9.01 8.11
CA MET A 1 -11.41 7.69 7.49
C MET A 1 -11.46 7.90 6.00
N SER A 2 -10.43 7.56 5.23
CA SER A 2 -10.48 7.79 3.79
C SER A 2 -11.39 6.80 3.07
N PHE A 3 -11.81 7.13 1.84
CA PHE A 3 -12.65 6.27 1.01
C PHE A 3 -12.01 4.89 0.80
N LEU A 4 -10.69 4.84 0.60
CA LEU A 4 -9.96 3.58 0.41
C LEU A 4 -10.06 2.66 1.63
N PHE A 5 -9.92 3.19 2.85
CA PHE A 5 -10.04 2.37 4.08
C PHE A 5 -11.46 1.83 4.29
N GLN A 6 -12.49 2.57 3.87
CA GLN A 6 -13.86 2.07 3.89
C GLN A 6 -14.07 0.95 2.86
N ALA A 7 -13.56 1.14 1.64
CA ALA A 7 -13.67 0.16 0.56
C ALA A 7 -13.00 -1.16 0.93
N ILE A 8 -11.72 -1.15 1.35
CA ILE A 8 -11.00 -2.37 1.74
C ILE A 8 -11.59 -3.01 3.00
N GLY A 9 -12.14 -2.21 3.93
CA GLY A 9 -12.81 -2.69 5.12
C GLY A 9 -14.01 -3.58 4.81
N ALA A 10 -14.79 -3.22 3.77
CA ALA A 10 -15.89 -4.04 3.26
C ALA A 10 -15.43 -5.38 2.65
N PHE A 11 -14.18 -5.45 2.17
CA PHE A 11 -13.55 -6.67 1.67
C PHE A 11 -12.78 -7.47 2.73
N GLY A 12 -12.99 -7.17 4.02
CA GLY A 12 -12.43 -7.94 5.14
C GLY A 12 -11.16 -7.38 5.77
N PHE A 13 -10.66 -6.21 5.32
CA PHE A 13 -9.56 -5.51 6.00
C PHE A 13 -10.07 -4.73 7.23
N THR A 14 -10.40 -5.44 8.31
CA THR A 14 -11.00 -4.83 9.50
C THR A 14 -10.00 -4.40 10.55
N LYS A 15 -8.91 -5.17 10.74
CA LYS A 15 -7.87 -4.88 11.73
C LYS A 15 -6.49 -4.88 11.07
N PRO A 16 -5.73 -3.77 11.11
CA PRO A 16 -4.40 -3.74 10.54
C PRO A 16 -3.45 -4.69 11.29
N THR A 17 -2.54 -5.33 10.57
CA THR A 17 -1.44 -6.08 11.18
C THR A 17 -0.48 -5.12 11.90
N PRO A 18 0.37 -5.59 12.83
CA PRO A 18 1.28 -4.71 13.57
C PRO A 18 2.16 -3.83 12.67
N ILE A 19 2.66 -4.38 11.55
CA ILE A 19 3.46 -3.61 10.59
C ILE A 19 2.63 -2.57 9.83
N GLN A 20 1.38 -2.87 9.50
CA GLN A 20 0.45 -1.92 8.87
C GLN A 20 0.13 -0.78 9.83
N ALA A 21 -0.20 -1.09 11.08
CA ALA A 21 -0.49 -0.09 12.11
C ALA A 21 0.69 0.86 12.36
N ALA A 22 1.92 0.34 12.31
CA ALA A 22 3.13 1.13 12.46
C ALA A 22 3.46 1.99 11.23
N CYS A 23 3.33 1.44 10.01
CA CYS A 23 3.78 2.12 8.80
C CYS A 23 2.74 3.04 8.17
N ILE A 24 1.47 2.64 8.12
CA ILE A 24 0.43 3.35 7.34
C ILE A 24 0.28 4.82 7.76
N PRO A 25 0.14 5.16 9.06
CA PRO A 25 -0.04 6.56 9.46
C PRO A 25 1.16 7.44 9.08
N LEU A 26 2.37 6.92 9.23
CA LEU A 26 3.60 7.64 8.93
C LEU A 26 3.78 7.82 7.41
N ALA A 27 3.48 6.78 6.63
CA ALA A 27 3.51 6.83 5.16
C ALA A 27 2.47 7.81 4.61
N MET A 28 1.28 7.86 5.22
CA MET A 28 0.23 8.83 4.91
C MET A 28 0.68 10.26 5.15
N ALA A 29 1.42 10.50 6.24
CA ALA A 29 2.04 11.80 6.55
C ALA A 29 3.20 12.17 5.60
N GLY A 30 3.53 11.33 4.61
CA GLY A 30 4.57 11.60 3.63
C GLY A 30 5.99 11.43 4.17
N ARG A 31 6.15 10.64 5.25
CA ARG A 31 7.45 10.33 5.83
C ARG A 31 8.12 9.18 5.09
N ASP A 32 9.45 9.25 4.98
CA ASP A 32 10.25 8.11 4.56
C ASP A 32 10.32 7.06 5.66
N LEU A 33 10.27 5.79 5.28
CA LEU A 33 10.16 4.67 6.21
C LEU A 33 11.14 3.55 5.85
N CYS A 34 11.76 2.99 6.88
CA CYS A 34 12.40 1.67 6.82
C CYS A 34 11.58 0.73 7.70
N ALA A 35 11.11 -0.39 7.12
CA ALA A 35 10.20 -1.32 7.78
C ALA A 35 10.72 -2.74 7.65
N CYS A 36 10.91 -3.41 8.78
CA CYS A 36 11.34 -4.81 8.85
C CYS A 36 10.27 -5.64 9.56
N ALA A 37 9.83 -6.71 8.91
CA ALA A 37 8.92 -7.70 9.49
C ALA A 37 9.07 -9.03 8.75
N ALA A 38 8.62 -10.13 9.37
CA ALA A 38 8.61 -11.46 8.73
C ALA A 38 7.81 -11.46 7.40
N THR A 39 8.08 -12.43 6.53
CA THR A 39 7.27 -12.65 5.31
C THR A 39 5.82 -12.99 5.68
N GLY A 40 4.85 -12.64 4.83
CA GLY A 40 3.44 -12.89 5.09
C GLY A 40 2.76 -11.97 6.12
N THR A 41 3.45 -11.00 6.72
CA THR A 41 2.87 -10.11 7.76
C THR A 41 2.06 -8.92 7.24
N GLY A 42 1.81 -8.85 5.92
CA GLY A 42 1.02 -7.79 5.32
C GLY A 42 1.78 -6.51 4.97
N LYS A 43 3.12 -6.59 4.80
CA LYS A 43 3.97 -5.47 4.37
C LYS A 43 3.52 -4.81 3.06
N THR A 44 2.99 -5.59 2.11
CA THR A 44 2.52 -5.07 0.82
C THR A 44 1.42 -4.04 1.01
N ALA A 45 0.39 -4.35 1.80
CA ALA A 45 -0.66 -3.38 2.12
C ALA A 45 -0.11 -2.19 2.92
N ALA A 46 0.89 -2.42 3.78
CA ALA A 46 1.47 -1.37 4.62
C ALA A 46 2.11 -0.22 3.80
N PHE A 47 2.71 -0.51 2.63
CA PHE A 47 3.20 0.53 1.73
C PHE A 47 2.22 0.88 0.60
N MET A 48 1.41 -0.08 0.12
CA MET A 48 0.58 0.14 -1.08
C MET A 48 -0.66 0.96 -0.79
N LEU A 49 -1.35 0.74 0.34
CA LEU A 49 -2.54 1.51 0.71
C LEU A 49 -2.28 3.03 0.80
N PRO A 50 -1.24 3.51 1.51
CA PRO A 50 -0.96 4.95 1.55
C PRO A 50 -0.53 5.52 0.20
N ILE A 51 0.07 4.69 -0.67
CA ILE A 51 0.40 5.09 -2.04
C ILE A 51 -0.88 5.28 -2.86
N LEU A 52 -1.76 4.27 -2.91
CA LEU A 52 -3.01 4.32 -3.67
C LEU A 52 -3.89 5.48 -3.24
N GLU A 53 -4.04 5.67 -1.93
CA GLU A 53 -4.71 6.81 -1.32
C GLU A 53 -4.16 8.15 -1.87
N ARG A 54 -2.83 8.33 -1.86
CA ARG A 54 -2.21 9.55 -2.41
C ARG A 54 -2.46 9.71 -3.91
N LEU A 55 -2.50 8.62 -4.67
CA LEU A 55 -2.75 8.64 -6.11
C LEU A 55 -4.20 8.99 -6.46
N LEU A 56 -5.16 8.58 -5.62
CA LEU A 56 -6.60 8.87 -5.73
C LEU A 56 -6.88 10.36 -5.50
N TYR A 57 -6.31 10.95 -4.45
CA TYR A 57 -6.54 12.37 -4.10
C TYR A 57 -5.70 13.38 -4.88
N LYS A 58 -4.72 12.92 -5.67
CA LYS A 58 -3.93 13.76 -6.59
C LYS A 58 -4.04 13.26 -8.02
N PRO A 59 -5.24 13.28 -8.64
CA PRO A 59 -5.41 12.84 -10.03
C PRO A 59 -4.57 13.72 -10.96
N LYS A 60 -3.86 13.10 -11.91
CA LYS A 60 -3.03 13.82 -12.88
C LYS A 60 -3.85 14.25 -14.09
N GLN A 61 -3.47 15.40 -14.67
CA GLN A 61 -3.94 15.83 -16.00
C GLN A 61 -3.21 15.12 -17.17
N LYS A 62 -2.06 14.47 -16.91
CA LYS A 62 -1.23 13.74 -17.92
C LYS A 62 -0.77 12.38 -17.41
N SER A 63 -0.73 11.38 -18.29
CA SER A 63 -0.26 10.03 -17.98
C SER A 63 1.27 10.03 -17.77
N LEU A 64 1.70 9.77 -16.54
CA LEU A 64 3.10 9.77 -16.12
C LEU A 64 3.27 8.78 -14.97
N THR A 65 4.33 7.97 -14.99
CA THR A 65 4.70 7.06 -13.89
C THR A 65 4.88 7.86 -12.59
N ARG A 66 4.21 7.45 -11.51
CA ARG A 66 4.20 8.15 -10.20
C ARG A 66 4.86 7.35 -9.08
N VAL A 67 4.99 6.04 -9.25
CA VAL A 67 5.43 5.10 -8.22
C VAL A 67 6.29 4.04 -8.89
N LEU A 68 7.41 3.70 -8.27
CA LEU A 68 8.25 2.57 -8.64
C LEU A 68 8.36 1.65 -7.43
N VAL A 69 7.99 0.38 -7.62
CA VAL A 69 8.17 -0.67 -6.62
C VAL A 69 9.23 -1.63 -7.15
N LEU A 70 10.33 -1.77 -6.40
CA LEU A 70 11.43 -2.66 -6.74
C LEU A 70 11.36 -3.90 -5.87
N VAL A 71 11.46 -5.07 -6.51
CA VAL A 71 11.45 -6.38 -5.86
C VAL A 71 12.52 -7.27 -6.50
N PRO A 72 13.12 -8.20 -5.75
CA PRO A 72 14.29 -8.93 -6.22
C PRO A 72 13.96 -10.07 -7.20
N THR A 73 12.71 -10.53 -7.26
CA THR A 73 12.30 -11.65 -8.12
C THR A 73 10.99 -11.38 -8.84
N ARG A 74 10.79 -12.08 -9.97
CA ARG A 74 9.59 -11.99 -10.80
C ARG A 74 8.34 -12.46 -10.05
N GLU A 75 8.47 -13.52 -9.25
CA GLU A 75 7.37 -14.11 -8.49
C GLU A 75 6.85 -13.11 -7.44
N LEU A 76 7.77 -12.41 -6.76
CA LEU A 76 7.40 -11.34 -5.84
C LEU A 76 6.75 -10.15 -6.56
N ALA A 77 7.20 -9.81 -7.77
CA ALA A 77 6.56 -8.77 -8.57
C ALA A 77 5.11 -9.12 -8.88
N ILE A 78 4.85 -10.35 -9.31
CA ILE A 78 3.49 -10.85 -9.60
C ILE A 78 2.62 -10.80 -8.34
N GLN A 79 3.14 -11.19 -7.19
CA GLN A 79 2.40 -11.12 -5.92
C GLN A 79 2.04 -9.68 -5.53
N VAL A 80 2.97 -8.74 -5.69
CA VAL A 80 2.71 -7.32 -5.41
C VAL A 80 1.68 -6.76 -6.40
N ILE A 81 1.80 -7.07 -7.69
CA ILE A 81 0.84 -6.65 -8.72
C ILE A 81 -0.56 -7.18 -8.39
N SER A 82 -0.69 -8.48 -8.09
CA SER A 82 -1.96 -9.10 -7.74
C SER A 82 -2.62 -8.43 -6.52
N ALA A 83 -1.85 -8.17 -5.46
CA ALA A 83 -2.35 -7.44 -4.30
C ALA A 83 -2.78 -6.00 -4.66
N THR A 84 -2.01 -5.33 -5.52
CA THR A 84 -2.31 -3.95 -5.95
C THR A 84 -3.58 -3.86 -6.77
N HIS A 85 -3.87 -4.84 -7.62
CA HIS A 85 -5.12 -4.92 -8.39
C HIS A 85 -6.35 -5.25 -7.53
N PHE A 86 -6.13 -5.88 -6.38
CA PHE A 86 -7.20 -6.22 -5.44
C PHE A 86 -7.64 -5.01 -4.60
N PHE A 87 -6.72 -4.11 -4.27
CA PHE A 87 -7.01 -2.88 -3.51
C PHE A 87 -7.66 -1.81 -4.39
#